data_AF-A0A1G6U6Y7-F1
#
_entry.id   AF-A0A1G6U6Y7-F1
#
_cell.length_a   1.000
_cell.length_b   1.000
_cell.length_c   1.000
_cell.angle_alpha   90.00
_cell.angle_beta   90.00
_cell.angle_gamma   90.00
#
_symmetry.space_group_name_H-M   'P 1'
#
loop_
_entity.id
_entity.type
_entity.pdbx_description
1 polymer ?
#
loop_
_entity_poly.entity_id
_entity_poly.type
_entity_poly.pdbx_seq_one_letter_code
_entity_poly.pdbx_strand_id
1 'polypeptide(L)'
;MKDRLSRFVFTCLALLGITVITVNAQEQNLYCIAVKQHYSAWGDCGSPSFNSVDVKINNSDSTLKVLTIYTNKKDSVLPFGEDYYNASEYKNVSGLVDLRKNPLTGIHVYGHVNGMENDNNLDYEFELSDLKVGESTLSRDASDPCSNSWNWSGKRQGYNMTTTIYIDDPIHLRNGNTSTNSKYCLDTEVLPLHVGPYYDNKSKEKPVLEVALDNGGEYLDTVRVTVSPDAIINLTYEKIAGRKDDPSSNYYKWMGRSLKFRVVKTLLNGKKTVGKPVLGVVFYPKGLQYTIMGIKRTYCNSDVIVKVKLDNYADTGYINIDEKYFYWVAAVFVNGVMDPSLIYKCQMESLGDLTYRIVISDNNGKDPFNEPNPVPVEWKLQLQETNNTGSFACVRSFTIPAKPPKITASQIGKEMFPLGDPVVKYDVPDMNHPYVLLKIEDDFAFSYLRKPYKIVCGTDTLATINDLPDSYDAMTTTQKDSVDLIFE
;
A
#
# COMPACT_ATOMS: atom_id res chain seq x y z
N MET A 1 -24.39 -42.27 -13.25
CA MET A 1 -23.76 -41.59 -14.41
C MET A 1 -23.62 -40.07 -14.24
N LYS A 2 -24.46 -39.40 -13.44
CA LYS A 2 -24.33 -37.95 -13.14
C LYS A 2 -23.15 -37.57 -12.23
N ASP A 3 -22.64 -38.47 -11.40
CA ASP A 3 -21.55 -38.15 -10.45
C ASP A 3 -20.12 -38.21 -11.03
N ARG A 4 -19.94 -38.76 -12.23
CA ARG A 4 -18.62 -38.83 -12.88
C ARG A 4 -18.27 -37.58 -13.70
N LEU A 5 -19.27 -36.81 -14.13
CA LEU A 5 -19.07 -35.59 -14.90
C LEU A 5 -18.65 -34.41 -14.00
N SER A 6 -19.18 -34.34 -12.77
CA SER A 6 -18.85 -33.29 -11.79
C SER A 6 -17.40 -33.37 -11.30
N ARG A 7 -16.86 -34.58 -11.11
CA ARG A 7 -15.46 -34.78 -10.70
C ARG A 7 -14.45 -34.47 -11.80
N PHE A 8 -14.81 -34.63 -13.08
CA PHE A 8 -13.90 -34.32 -14.19
C PHE A 8 -13.78 -32.79 -14.41
N VAL A 9 -14.87 -32.05 -14.23
CA VAL A 9 -14.87 -30.58 -14.36
C VAL A 9 -14.13 -29.89 -13.20
N PHE A 10 -14.23 -30.43 -11.97
CA PHE A 10 -13.46 -29.90 -10.83
C PHE A 10 -11.95 -30.20 -10.91
N THR A 11 -11.56 -31.32 -11.52
CA THR A 11 -10.14 -31.68 -11.65
C THR A 11 -9.47 -30.92 -12.81
N CYS A 12 -10.21 -30.58 -13.88
CA CYS A 12 -9.70 -29.71 -14.95
C CYS A 12 -9.64 -28.23 -14.55
N LEU A 13 -10.53 -27.71 -13.69
CA LEU A 13 -10.40 -26.35 -13.16
C LEU A 13 -9.32 -26.21 -12.09
N ALA A 14 -9.01 -27.26 -11.33
CA ALA A 14 -7.87 -27.27 -10.41
C ALA A 14 -6.50 -27.36 -11.11
N LEU A 15 -6.46 -27.79 -12.39
CA LEU A 15 -5.22 -27.79 -13.20
C LEU A 15 -5.03 -26.52 -14.06
N LEU A 16 -6.04 -25.65 -14.16
CA LEU A 16 -6.00 -24.43 -14.99
C LEU A 16 -5.89 -23.13 -14.18
N GLY A 17 -5.81 -23.20 -12.86
CA GLY A 17 -5.90 -22.03 -12.01
C GLY A 17 -5.05 -22.11 -10.75
N ILE A 18 -3.75 -22.40 -10.88
CA ILE A 18 -2.64 -22.04 -9.98
C ILE A 18 -1.34 -22.46 -10.70
N THR A 19 -0.89 -21.67 -11.66
CA THR A 19 0.56 -21.45 -11.83
C THR A 19 0.89 -20.23 -10.97
N VAL A 20 0.80 -20.41 -9.65
CA VAL A 20 1.56 -19.57 -8.72
C VAL A 20 3.01 -19.86 -9.08
N ILE A 21 3.60 -18.94 -9.84
CA ILE A 21 5.02 -18.95 -10.14
C ILE A 21 5.69 -18.64 -8.80
N THR A 22 5.96 -19.68 -8.01
CA THR A 22 7.04 -19.65 -7.05
C THR A 22 8.31 -19.44 -7.87
N VAL A 23 8.63 -18.16 -8.08
CA VAL A 23 9.89 -17.73 -8.70
C VAL A 23 11.00 -18.27 -7.80
N ASN A 24 11.59 -19.40 -8.21
CA ASN A 24 12.81 -19.91 -7.60
C ASN A 24 13.84 -18.77 -7.62
N ALA A 25 14.70 -18.70 -6.60
CA ALA A 25 15.79 -17.72 -6.51
C ALA A 25 16.72 -17.69 -7.76
N GLN A 26 16.56 -18.65 -8.67
CA GLN A 26 17.32 -18.86 -9.90
C GLN A 26 16.93 -17.94 -11.08
N GLU A 27 15.83 -17.16 -10.99
CA GLU A 27 15.38 -16.27 -12.08
C GLU A 27 15.76 -14.79 -11.90
N GLN A 28 16.55 -14.47 -10.87
CA GLN A 28 16.99 -13.11 -10.60
C GLN A 28 18.24 -12.75 -11.42
N ASN A 29 18.25 -11.53 -11.94
CA ASN A 29 19.38 -10.95 -12.68
C ASN A 29 19.85 -11.81 -13.87
N LEU A 30 18.92 -12.40 -14.62
CA LEU A 30 19.22 -13.14 -15.84
C LEU A 30 19.41 -12.20 -17.02
N TYR A 31 20.37 -12.54 -17.86
CA TYR A 31 20.67 -11.88 -19.13
C TYR A 31 20.55 -12.89 -20.26
N CYS A 32 20.08 -12.42 -21.42
CA CYS A 32 20.03 -13.21 -22.65
C CYS A 32 20.90 -12.55 -23.71
N ILE A 33 21.78 -13.33 -24.32
CA ILE A 33 22.52 -12.91 -25.50
C ILE A 33 21.78 -13.42 -26.74
N ALA A 34 21.55 -12.55 -27.71
CA ALA A 34 20.98 -12.89 -29.01
C ALA A 34 21.76 -12.21 -30.13
N VAL A 35 21.60 -12.69 -31.35
CA VAL A 35 22.29 -12.16 -32.52
C VAL A 35 21.35 -12.03 -33.70
N LYS A 36 21.58 -11.00 -34.50
CA LYS A 36 20.97 -10.81 -35.81
C LYS A 36 22.06 -10.62 -36.84
N GLN A 37 21.99 -11.40 -37.91
CA GLN A 37 22.88 -11.27 -39.04
C GLN A 37 22.16 -10.60 -40.21
N HIS A 38 22.72 -9.53 -40.72
CA HIS A 38 22.39 -8.98 -42.04
C HIS A 38 23.50 -9.30 -43.03
N TYR A 39 23.11 -9.54 -44.28
CA TYR A 39 24.01 -9.87 -45.37
C TYR A 39 23.60 -9.10 -46.63
N SER A 40 24.58 -8.43 -47.22
CA SER A 40 24.45 -7.80 -48.54
C SER A 40 25.62 -8.24 -49.42
N ALA A 41 25.35 -8.37 -50.71
CA ALA A 41 26.34 -8.80 -51.68
C ALA A 41 26.29 -7.89 -52.91
N TRP A 42 27.43 -7.79 -53.58
CA TRP A 42 27.61 -7.01 -54.79
C TRP A 42 28.61 -7.74 -55.69
N GLY A 43 28.55 -7.49 -57.00
CA GLY A 43 29.60 -7.98 -57.88
C GLY A 43 29.30 -7.89 -59.37
N ASP A 44 30.37 -7.68 -60.13
CA ASP A 44 30.34 -7.53 -61.60
C ASP A 44 30.28 -8.87 -62.35
N CYS A 45 30.60 -9.97 -61.66
CA CYS A 45 30.61 -11.34 -62.19
C CYS A 45 29.59 -12.26 -61.53
N GLY A 46 28.72 -11.71 -60.68
CA GLY A 46 27.80 -12.46 -59.83
C GLY A 46 27.81 -11.89 -58.42
N SER A 47 26.72 -12.05 -57.70
CA SER A 47 26.65 -11.69 -56.29
C SER A 47 26.84 -12.94 -55.44
N PRO A 48 27.83 -12.96 -54.53
CA PRO A 48 28.01 -14.08 -53.61
C PRO A 48 26.73 -14.35 -52.81
N SER A 49 26.49 -15.61 -52.46
CA SER A 49 25.27 -16.02 -51.74
C SER A 49 25.59 -16.42 -50.31
N PHE A 50 24.80 -15.89 -49.36
CA PHE A 50 24.87 -16.27 -47.95
C PHE A 50 24.45 -17.74 -47.74
N ASN A 51 25.35 -18.56 -47.19
CA ASN A 51 25.06 -19.94 -46.79
C ASN A 51 24.69 -19.99 -45.30
N SER A 52 25.63 -19.63 -44.43
CA SER A 52 25.44 -19.58 -42.98
C SER A 52 26.43 -18.65 -42.31
N VAL A 53 26.21 -18.37 -41.02
CA VAL A 53 27.23 -17.81 -40.13
C VAL A 53 27.22 -18.59 -38.83
N ASP A 54 28.40 -18.91 -38.31
CA ASP A 54 28.57 -19.47 -36.98
C ASP A 54 28.98 -18.37 -36.01
N VAL A 55 28.18 -18.16 -34.97
CA VAL A 55 28.46 -17.20 -33.91
C VAL A 55 28.79 -17.98 -32.64
N LYS A 56 29.98 -17.76 -32.07
CA LYS A 56 30.48 -18.50 -30.92
C LYS A 56 30.76 -17.56 -29.74
N ILE A 57 30.24 -17.87 -28.56
CA ILE A 57 30.59 -17.15 -27.33
C ILE A 57 31.89 -17.74 -26.75
N ASN A 58 32.85 -16.87 -26.39
CA ASN A 58 34.17 -17.23 -25.86
C ASN A 58 34.95 -18.21 -26.73
N ASN A 59 34.73 -18.16 -28.05
CA ASN A 59 35.26 -19.12 -29.02
C ASN A 59 35.01 -20.61 -28.62
N SER A 60 33.89 -20.88 -27.94
CA SER A 60 33.55 -22.22 -27.46
C SER A 60 32.93 -23.08 -28.56
N ASP A 61 33.24 -24.37 -28.57
CA ASP A 61 32.57 -25.37 -29.42
C ASP A 61 31.34 -26.02 -28.75
N SER A 62 30.91 -25.51 -27.59
CA SER A 62 29.70 -26.00 -26.92
C SER A 62 28.46 -25.62 -27.71
N THR A 63 27.57 -26.58 -27.98
CA THR A 63 26.31 -26.36 -28.71
C THR A 63 25.39 -25.30 -28.10
N LEU A 64 25.52 -25.00 -26.80
CA LEU A 64 24.77 -23.92 -26.12
C LEU A 64 25.36 -22.53 -26.37
N LYS A 65 26.63 -22.47 -26.77
CA LYS A 65 27.43 -21.27 -27.01
C LYS A 65 27.77 -21.05 -28.49
N VAL A 66 27.32 -21.95 -29.36
CA VAL A 66 27.44 -21.85 -30.81
C VAL A 66 26.04 -21.67 -31.39
N LEU A 67 25.88 -20.69 -32.26
CA LEU A 67 24.65 -20.47 -33.00
C LEU A 67 24.96 -20.38 -34.49
N THR A 68 24.47 -21.35 -35.25
CA THR A 68 24.54 -21.33 -36.72
C THR A 68 23.27 -20.69 -37.28
N ILE A 69 23.43 -19.59 -38.02
CA ILE A 69 22.34 -18.85 -38.65
C ILE A 69 22.34 -19.17 -40.14
N TYR A 70 21.35 -19.95 -40.58
CA TYR A 70 21.16 -20.30 -42.00
C TYR A 70 20.41 -19.22 -42.77
N THR A 71 20.43 -19.30 -44.11
CA THR A 71 19.82 -18.32 -45.03
C THR A 71 18.37 -17.97 -44.72
N ASN A 72 17.55 -18.92 -44.27
CA ASN A 72 16.13 -18.69 -43.94
C ASN A 72 15.91 -17.96 -42.60
N LYS A 73 16.97 -17.77 -41.81
CA LYS A 73 16.94 -17.08 -40.52
C LYS A 73 17.81 -15.83 -40.49
N LYS A 74 18.47 -15.49 -41.61
CA LYS A 74 19.10 -14.17 -41.76
C LYS A 74 18.05 -13.08 -41.51
N ASP A 75 18.48 -11.96 -40.94
CA ASP A 75 17.63 -10.85 -40.47
C ASP A 75 16.71 -11.13 -39.27
N SER A 76 16.65 -12.36 -38.77
CA SER A 76 15.95 -12.69 -37.53
C SER A 76 16.85 -12.49 -36.31
N VAL A 77 16.28 -12.06 -35.19
CA VAL A 77 16.97 -12.05 -33.89
C VAL A 77 16.88 -13.46 -33.31
N LEU A 78 18.02 -14.09 -33.09
CA LEU A 78 18.12 -15.45 -32.59
C LEU A 78 18.87 -15.48 -31.26
N PRO A 79 18.23 -15.96 -30.18
CA PRO A 79 18.88 -16.07 -28.88
C PRO A 79 19.82 -17.29 -28.81
N PHE A 80 20.89 -17.16 -28.02
CA PHE A 80 21.65 -18.32 -27.55
C PHE A 80 20.83 -19.12 -26.53
N GLY A 81 21.14 -20.41 -26.39
CA GLY A 81 20.48 -21.30 -25.44
C GLY A 81 20.94 -21.11 -23.99
N GLU A 82 22.16 -20.62 -23.80
CA GLU A 82 22.77 -20.35 -22.49
C GLU A 82 22.24 -19.04 -21.88
N ASP A 83 21.95 -19.05 -20.58
CA ASP A 83 21.64 -17.84 -19.81
C ASP A 83 22.90 -17.28 -19.14
N TYR A 84 22.94 -15.97 -19.00
CA TYR A 84 24.00 -15.26 -18.28
C TYR A 84 23.46 -14.60 -17.02
N TYR A 85 24.35 -14.37 -16.06
CA TYR A 85 24.04 -13.74 -14.79
C TYR A 85 25.07 -12.66 -14.50
N ASN A 86 24.64 -11.62 -13.79
CA ASN A 86 25.53 -10.62 -13.24
C ASN A 86 25.25 -10.43 -11.75
N ALA A 87 26.29 -10.54 -10.92
CA ALA A 87 26.18 -10.22 -9.51
C ALA A 87 26.16 -8.70 -9.25
N SER A 88 26.69 -7.91 -10.20
CA SER A 88 26.68 -6.45 -10.12
C SER A 88 25.35 -5.89 -10.63
N GLU A 89 24.83 -4.89 -9.92
CA GLU A 89 23.51 -4.28 -10.18
C GLU A 89 23.48 -3.33 -11.39
N TYR A 90 24.58 -3.27 -12.15
CA TYR A 90 24.81 -2.26 -13.17
C TYR A 90 25.38 -2.88 -14.44
N LYS A 91 24.99 -2.28 -15.57
CA LYS A 91 25.22 -2.61 -16.99
C LYS A 91 26.67 -2.84 -17.40
N ASN A 92 27.38 -3.76 -16.76
CA ASN A 92 28.73 -4.10 -17.13
C ASN A 92 28.78 -5.50 -17.71
N VAL A 93 29.08 -5.57 -19.00
CA VAL A 93 29.29 -6.83 -19.73
C VAL A 93 30.45 -7.62 -19.12
N SER A 94 31.46 -6.94 -18.55
CA SER A 94 32.61 -7.59 -17.92
C SER A 94 32.27 -8.43 -16.68
N GLY A 95 31.07 -8.23 -16.10
CA GLY A 95 30.58 -8.99 -14.96
C GLY A 95 29.69 -10.18 -15.34
N LEU A 96 29.40 -10.38 -16.63
CA LEU A 96 28.52 -11.45 -17.08
C LEU A 96 29.22 -12.81 -17.02
N VAL A 97 28.56 -13.75 -16.37
CA VAL A 97 29.01 -15.14 -16.25
C VAL A 97 27.89 -16.11 -16.64
N ASP A 98 28.26 -17.27 -17.18
CA ASP A 98 27.30 -18.36 -17.42
C ASP A 98 26.90 -19.06 -16.09
N LEU A 99 26.02 -20.07 -16.17
CA LEU A 99 25.60 -20.87 -15.00
C LEU A 99 26.76 -21.57 -14.27
N ARG A 100 27.86 -21.82 -14.98
CA ARG A 100 29.07 -22.45 -14.44
C ARG A 100 30.08 -21.42 -13.96
N LYS A 101 29.71 -20.14 -13.93
CA LYS A 101 30.52 -18.99 -13.53
C LYS A 101 31.70 -18.70 -14.46
N ASN A 102 31.64 -19.12 -15.72
CA ASN A 102 32.64 -18.73 -16.70
C ASN A 102 32.33 -17.32 -17.21
N PRO A 103 33.30 -16.39 -17.18
CA PRO A 103 33.09 -15.03 -17.65
C PRO A 103 32.90 -14.98 -19.17
N LEU A 104 32.13 -14.02 -19.64
CA LEU A 104 32.10 -13.63 -21.05
C LEU A 104 33.44 -12.94 -21.41
N THR A 105 34.10 -13.43 -22.46
CA THR A 105 35.40 -12.92 -22.93
C THR A 105 35.33 -12.30 -24.32
N GLY A 106 34.34 -12.70 -25.13
CA GLY A 106 34.17 -12.21 -26.50
C GLY A 106 33.12 -13.01 -27.26
N ILE A 107 32.75 -12.53 -28.45
CA ILE A 107 31.83 -13.23 -29.36
C ILE A 107 32.45 -13.26 -30.75
N HIS A 108 32.73 -14.46 -31.23
CA HIS A 108 33.37 -14.72 -32.50
C HIS A 108 32.34 -14.99 -33.59
N VAL A 109 32.58 -14.49 -34.81
CA VAL A 109 31.67 -14.60 -35.95
C VAL A 109 32.43 -15.13 -37.14
N TYR A 110 32.00 -16.29 -37.63
CA TYR A 110 32.61 -16.95 -38.78
C TYR A 110 31.57 -17.12 -39.90
N GLY A 111 31.73 -16.35 -40.97
CA GLY A 111 30.84 -16.37 -42.13
C GLY A 111 31.15 -17.52 -43.08
N HIS A 112 30.11 -18.09 -43.69
CA HIS A 112 30.22 -19.06 -44.78
C HIS A 112 29.46 -18.52 -45.99
N VAL A 113 30.20 -18.13 -47.03
CA VAL A 113 29.62 -17.55 -48.25
C VAL A 113 30.00 -18.41 -49.46
N ASN A 114 29.05 -18.60 -50.37
CA ASN A 114 29.30 -19.30 -51.64
C ASN A 114 29.44 -18.30 -52.79
N GLY A 115 30.18 -18.69 -53.84
CA GLY A 115 30.35 -17.87 -55.05
C GLY A 115 31.59 -16.97 -55.04
N MET A 116 32.47 -17.11 -54.05
CA MET A 116 33.81 -16.51 -54.00
C MET A 116 34.88 -17.60 -53.84
N GLU A 117 36.06 -17.38 -54.42
CA GLU A 117 37.15 -18.38 -54.46
C GLU A 117 38.10 -18.29 -53.27
N ASN A 118 38.49 -17.09 -52.85
CA ASN A 118 39.58 -16.90 -51.87
C ASN A 118 39.11 -16.26 -50.56
N ASP A 119 38.19 -15.29 -50.61
CA ASP A 119 37.75 -14.51 -49.43
C ASP A 119 36.29 -14.85 -49.05
N ASN A 120 35.97 -16.14 -49.05
CA ASN A 120 34.62 -16.66 -48.85
C ASN A 120 34.22 -16.87 -47.38
N ASN A 121 35.18 -16.73 -46.46
CA ASN A 121 35.00 -16.96 -45.03
C ASN A 121 35.51 -15.77 -44.22
N LEU A 122 34.65 -14.77 -44.05
CA LEU A 122 34.93 -13.64 -43.20
C LEU A 122 34.97 -14.07 -41.72
N ASP A 123 36.07 -13.77 -41.04
CA ASP A 123 36.28 -14.12 -39.63
C ASP A 123 36.61 -12.88 -38.79
N TYR A 124 35.85 -12.66 -37.71
CA TYR A 124 36.00 -11.50 -36.85
C TYR A 124 35.37 -11.69 -35.47
N GLU A 125 35.82 -10.88 -34.51
CA GLU A 125 35.40 -10.96 -33.11
C GLU A 125 34.84 -9.62 -32.62
N PHE A 126 33.83 -9.71 -31.75
CA PHE A 126 33.48 -8.64 -30.80
C PHE A 126 34.32 -8.84 -29.55
N GLU A 127 35.30 -7.97 -29.33
CA GLU A 127 36.04 -7.95 -28.08
C GLU A 127 35.10 -7.58 -26.94
N LEU A 128 35.43 -7.98 -25.71
CA LEU A 128 34.62 -7.65 -24.53
C LEU A 128 34.36 -6.14 -24.38
N SER A 129 35.32 -5.30 -24.80
CA SER A 129 35.23 -3.83 -24.80
C SER A 129 34.22 -3.28 -25.81
N ASP A 130 33.94 -4.02 -26.88
CA ASP A 130 32.99 -3.60 -27.93
C ASP A 130 31.54 -3.99 -27.58
N LEU A 131 31.38 -4.86 -26.60
CA LEU A 131 30.08 -5.34 -26.13
C LEU A 131 29.51 -4.40 -25.07
N LYS A 132 28.24 -4.04 -25.25
CA LYS A 132 27.45 -3.32 -24.23
C LYS A 132 26.12 -4.02 -23.99
N VAL A 133 25.57 -3.82 -22.80
CA VAL A 133 24.17 -4.16 -22.52
C VAL A 133 23.28 -3.33 -23.46
N GLY A 134 22.40 -4.00 -24.21
CA GLY A 134 21.71 -3.43 -25.38
C GLY A 134 22.27 -3.97 -26.69
N GLU A 135 22.45 -3.09 -27.68
CA GLU A 135 22.82 -3.45 -29.05
C GLU A 135 24.28 -3.09 -29.37
N SER A 136 25.11 -4.07 -29.71
CA SER A 136 26.44 -3.87 -30.30
C SER A 136 26.44 -4.34 -31.75
N THR A 137 26.82 -3.48 -32.69
CA THR A 137 26.83 -3.80 -34.12
C THR A 137 28.23 -3.68 -34.69
N LEU A 138 28.63 -4.67 -35.48
CA LEU A 138 29.89 -4.69 -36.20
C LEU A 138 29.62 -5.08 -37.66
N SER A 139 30.24 -4.34 -38.58
CA SER A 139 30.19 -4.63 -40.02
C SER A 139 31.60 -4.92 -40.52
N ARG A 140 31.68 -5.91 -41.39
CA ARG A 140 32.92 -6.37 -42.01
C ARG A 140 32.59 -6.83 -43.43
N ASP A 141 33.50 -6.55 -44.34
CA ASP A 141 33.37 -6.89 -45.75
C ASP A 141 34.56 -7.72 -46.24
N ALA A 142 34.29 -8.50 -47.26
CA ALA A 142 35.25 -9.35 -47.96
C ALA A 142 35.05 -9.15 -49.46
N SER A 143 36.14 -9.19 -50.23
CA SER A 143 36.05 -9.00 -51.67
C SER A 143 37.15 -9.68 -52.46
N ASP A 144 36.76 -10.32 -53.55
CA ASP A 144 37.65 -11.01 -54.47
C ASP A 144 37.62 -10.36 -55.86
N PRO A 145 38.74 -10.39 -56.60
CA PRO A 145 38.69 -10.22 -58.04
C PRO A 145 37.84 -11.33 -58.67
N CYS A 146 37.07 -11.00 -59.70
CA CYS A 146 36.35 -12.00 -60.49
C CYS A 146 37.38 -12.94 -61.15
N SER A 147 37.31 -14.25 -60.86
CA SER A 147 38.35 -15.23 -61.17
C SER A 147 38.54 -15.50 -62.66
N ASN A 148 39.28 -14.61 -63.34
CA ASN A 148 39.80 -14.84 -64.68
C ASN A 148 41.32 -14.58 -64.68
N SER A 149 42.09 -15.55 -65.17
CA SER A 149 43.57 -15.60 -65.19
C SER A 149 44.29 -14.45 -65.92
N TRP A 150 43.56 -13.47 -66.47
CA TRP A 150 44.12 -12.38 -67.27
C TRP A 150 43.67 -10.96 -66.88
N ASN A 151 42.76 -10.77 -65.91
CA ASN A 151 42.24 -9.43 -65.61
C ASN A 151 42.04 -9.20 -64.09
N TRP A 152 43.15 -8.95 -63.39
CA TRP A 152 43.16 -8.64 -61.96
C TRP A 152 42.71 -7.21 -61.64
N SER A 153 42.41 -6.36 -62.64
CA SER A 153 42.27 -4.91 -62.46
C SER A 153 40.92 -4.30 -62.81
N GLY A 154 39.86 -5.08 -63.08
CA GLY A 154 38.59 -4.51 -63.58
C GLY A 154 37.33 -4.86 -62.82
N LYS A 155 37.06 -6.14 -62.58
CA LYS A 155 35.78 -6.63 -62.09
C LYS A 155 35.96 -7.31 -60.74
N ARG A 156 35.12 -6.95 -59.77
CA ARG A 156 35.16 -7.50 -58.41
C ARG A 156 33.79 -8.02 -57.99
N GLN A 157 33.82 -8.90 -57.01
CA GLN A 157 32.65 -9.32 -56.26
C GLN A 157 32.98 -9.29 -54.78
N GLY A 158 31.96 -9.12 -53.95
CA GLY A 158 32.15 -9.06 -52.52
C GLY A 158 30.83 -9.09 -51.77
N TYR A 159 30.95 -9.13 -50.45
CA TYR A 159 29.82 -9.09 -49.55
C TYR A 159 30.16 -8.33 -48.29
N ASN A 160 29.13 -7.86 -47.62
CA ASN A 160 29.21 -7.23 -46.32
C ASN A 160 28.30 -8.00 -45.35
N MET A 161 28.89 -8.38 -44.22
CA MET A 161 28.20 -8.97 -43.08
C MET A 161 28.09 -7.92 -41.98
N THR A 162 26.85 -7.59 -41.61
CA THR A 162 26.57 -6.77 -40.45
C THR A 162 25.97 -7.65 -39.35
N THR A 163 26.71 -7.84 -38.27
CA THR A 163 26.27 -8.60 -37.10
C THR A 163 25.84 -7.66 -36.01
N THR A 164 24.67 -7.89 -35.43
CA THR A 164 24.22 -7.17 -34.24
C THR A 164 24.05 -8.15 -33.11
N ILE A 165 24.81 -7.96 -32.03
CA ILE A 165 24.66 -8.66 -30.76
C ILE A 165 23.71 -7.86 -29.88
N TYR A 166 22.72 -8.55 -29.32
CA TYR A 166 21.80 -8.05 -28.31
C TYR A 166 22.13 -8.68 -26.97
N ILE A 167 22.45 -7.88 -25.97
CA ILE A 167 22.56 -8.31 -24.58
C ILE A 167 21.35 -7.75 -23.85
N ASP A 168 20.34 -8.60 -23.69
CA ASP A 168 19.06 -8.29 -23.07
C ASP A 168 19.14 -8.44 -21.55
N ASP A 169 18.79 -7.38 -20.82
CA ASP A 169 19.03 -7.22 -19.38
C ASP A 169 17.75 -7.22 -18.53
N PRO A 170 17.86 -7.58 -17.24
CA PRO A 170 16.78 -7.42 -16.28
C PRO A 170 16.52 -5.93 -15.98
N ILE A 171 15.33 -5.60 -15.47
CA ILE A 171 14.98 -4.21 -15.14
C ILE A 171 15.17 -3.96 -13.65
N HIS A 172 16.10 -3.07 -13.32
CA HIS A 172 16.37 -2.66 -11.95
C HIS A 172 15.49 -1.46 -11.59
N LEU A 173 14.84 -1.53 -10.43
CA LEU A 173 14.14 -0.40 -9.83
C LEU A 173 15.03 0.28 -8.79
N ARG A 174 14.84 1.59 -8.65
CA ARG A 174 15.36 2.37 -7.54
C ARG A 174 14.27 3.25 -6.97
N ASN A 175 14.30 3.43 -5.67
CA ASN A 175 13.51 4.46 -5.04
C ASN A 175 14.27 5.79 -5.14
N GLY A 176 13.58 6.88 -5.49
CA GLY A 176 14.18 8.22 -5.54
C GLY A 176 14.70 8.69 -4.18
N ASN A 177 14.16 8.09 -3.11
CA ASN A 177 14.67 8.24 -1.76
C ASN A 177 15.65 7.09 -1.46
N THR A 178 16.91 7.40 -1.16
CA THR A 178 18.00 6.42 -0.97
C THR A 178 17.91 5.65 0.36
N SER A 179 16.93 5.97 1.21
CA SER A 179 16.72 5.26 2.47
C SER A 179 15.95 3.95 2.28
N THR A 180 16.44 2.88 2.91
CA THR A 180 15.84 1.54 2.89
C THR A 180 14.48 1.44 3.60
N ASN A 181 14.00 2.52 4.22
CA ASN A 181 12.72 2.61 4.93
C ASN A 181 11.99 3.88 4.51
N SER A 182 11.56 3.94 3.26
CA SER A 182 10.85 5.12 2.75
C SER A 182 9.40 5.10 3.21
N LYS A 183 9.04 6.09 4.02
CA LYS A 183 7.70 6.29 4.54
C LYS A 183 7.00 7.35 3.71
N TYR A 184 5.78 7.04 3.27
CA TYR A 184 4.95 7.92 2.46
C TYR A 184 3.58 8.14 3.13
N CYS A 185 3.05 9.34 2.99
CA CYS A 185 1.67 9.65 3.35
C CYS A 185 0.73 9.18 2.25
N LEU A 186 -0.10 8.16 2.52
CA LEU A 186 -0.95 7.54 1.50
C LEU A 186 -2.01 8.47 0.90
N ASP A 187 -2.41 9.52 1.62
CA ASP A 187 -3.46 10.45 1.20
C ASP A 187 -2.95 11.57 0.28
N THR A 188 -1.67 11.92 0.38
CA THR A 188 -1.13 13.13 -0.29
C THR A 188 0.15 12.89 -1.07
N GLU A 189 0.88 11.81 -0.81
CA GLU A 189 2.16 11.56 -1.43
C GLU A 189 2.08 10.45 -2.48
N VAL A 190 3.06 10.47 -3.37
CA VAL A 190 3.22 9.55 -4.48
C VAL A 190 4.59 8.91 -4.35
N LEU A 191 4.67 7.59 -4.55
CA LEU A 191 5.93 6.86 -4.59
C LEU A 191 6.57 7.01 -5.98
N PRO A 192 7.76 7.62 -6.10
CA PRO A 192 8.53 7.63 -7.33
C PRO A 192 9.43 6.38 -7.41
N LEU A 193 9.13 5.49 -8.35
CA LEU A 193 10.00 4.38 -8.72
C LEU A 193 10.78 4.75 -9.99
N HIS A 194 12.09 4.89 -9.85
CA HIS A 194 13.00 5.12 -10.97
C HIS A 194 13.32 3.80 -11.64
N VAL A 195 12.99 3.71 -12.92
CA VAL A 195 13.33 2.59 -13.78
C VAL A 195 14.72 2.85 -14.33
N GLY A 196 15.66 1.92 -14.10
CA GLY A 196 16.98 2.02 -14.71
C GLY A 196 16.90 1.95 -16.24
N PRO A 197 17.98 2.35 -16.95
CA PRO A 197 18.06 2.10 -18.37
C PRO A 197 17.99 0.59 -18.61
N TYR A 198 17.36 0.13 -19.69
CA TYR A 198 17.36 -1.29 -20.09
C TYR A 198 17.10 -1.41 -21.60
N TYR A 199 17.41 -2.58 -22.18
CA TYR A 199 17.11 -2.86 -23.58
C TYR A 199 15.61 -3.12 -23.78
N ASP A 200 14.90 -2.20 -24.45
CA ASP A 200 13.47 -2.33 -24.70
C ASP A 200 13.19 -3.02 -26.04
N ASN A 201 12.84 -4.30 -25.96
CA ASN A 201 12.38 -5.01 -27.14
C ASN A 201 10.91 -4.68 -27.45
N LYS A 202 10.71 -3.65 -28.27
CA LYS A 202 9.40 -3.17 -28.74
C LYS A 202 8.49 -4.23 -29.37
N SER A 203 9.02 -5.39 -29.77
CA SER A 203 8.28 -6.47 -30.44
C SER A 203 7.74 -7.57 -29.51
N LYS A 204 8.11 -7.56 -28.21
CA LYS A 204 7.72 -8.57 -27.24
C LYS A 204 6.79 -8.04 -26.13
N GLU A 205 6.28 -8.96 -25.32
CA GLU A 205 5.48 -8.69 -24.12
C GLU A 205 6.12 -7.57 -23.27
N LYS A 206 5.30 -6.62 -22.82
CA LYS A 206 5.77 -5.45 -22.06
C LYS A 206 6.18 -5.86 -20.64
N PRO A 207 7.19 -5.21 -20.05
CA PRO A 207 7.54 -5.48 -18.66
C PRO A 207 6.39 -5.15 -17.71
N VAL A 208 6.26 -5.94 -16.64
CA VAL A 208 5.18 -5.83 -15.65
C VAL A 208 5.76 -5.42 -14.31
N LEU A 209 5.19 -4.37 -13.71
CA LEU A 209 5.49 -4.00 -12.33
C LEU A 209 4.64 -4.87 -11.38
N GLU A 210 5.29 -5.51 -10.43
CA GLU A 210 4.65 -6.32 -9.39
C GLU A 210 4.93 -5.75 -8.00
N VAL A 211 3.99 -5.92 -7.08
CA VAL A 211 4.08 -5.50 -5.68
C VAL A 211 3.69 -6.64 -4.73
N ALA A 212 4.36 -6.72 -3.57
CA ALA A 212 4.04 -7.66 -2.51
C ALA A 212 4.32 -7.07 -1.12
N LEU A 213 3.87 -7.75 -0.08
CA LEU A 213 4.37 -7.54 1.29
C LEU A 213 5.80 -8.08 1.42
N ASP A 214 6.68 -7.35 2.10
CA ASP A 214 8.09 -7.72 2.28
C ASP A 214 8.24 -9.11 2.92
N ASN A 215 7.49 -9.35 4.00
CA ASN A 215 7.58 -10.54 4.86
C ASN A 215 6.92 -11.81 4.29
N GLY A 216 7.03 -12.03 2.97
CA GLY A 216 6.61 -13.28 2.34
C GLY A 216 5.23 -13.27 1.69
N GLY A 217 4.71 -12.09 1.31
CA GLY A 217 3.51 -12.02 0.47
C GLY A 217 3.76 -12.49 -0.96
N GLU A 218 2.72 -13.03 -1.60
CA GLU A 218 2.71 -13.26 -3.05
C GLU A 218 2.78 -11.92 -3.80
N TYR A 219 3.52 -11.90 -4.91
CA TYR A 219 3.56 -10.75 -5.80
C TYR A 219 2.26 -10.68 -6.60
N LEU A 220 1.67 -9.48 -6.58
CA LEU A 220 0.50 -9.14 -7.36
C LEU A 220 0.92 -8.19 -8.47
N ASP A 221 0.36 -8.40 -9.66
CA ASP A 221 0.52 -7.46 -10.76
C ASP A 221 -0.12 -6.13 -10.37
N THR A 222 0.67 -5.06 -10.40
CA THR A 222 0.12 -3.71 -10.32
C THR A 222 -0.54 -3.38 -11.66
N VAL A 223 -1.75 -2.79 -11.64
CA VAL A 223 -2.54 -2.49 -12.85
C VAL A 223 -1.70 -1.79 -13.91
N ARG A 224 -1.50 -2.46 -15.07
CA ARG A 224 -0.96 -1.98 -16.36
C ARG A 224 -0.16 -0.67 -16.30
N VAL A 225 0.91 -0.65 -15.52
CA VAL A 225 1.87 0.46 -15.54
C VAL A 225 2.76 0.26 -16.76
N THR A 226 2.92 1.30 -17.58
CA THR A 226 3.92 1.25 -18.65
C THR A 226 5.29 1.42 -18.02
N VAL A 227 6.09 0.36 -18.05
CA VAL A 227 7.50 0.42 -17.68
C VAL A 227 8.28 0.79 -18.94
N SER A 228 9.01 1.89 -18.89
CA SER A 228 9.86 2.35 -19.99
C SER A 228 11.27 2.61 -19.49
N PRO A 229 12.31 2.46 -20.33
CA PRO A 229 13.69 2.74 -19.93
C PRO A 229 13.84 4.18 -19.45
N ASP A 230 14.64 4.39 -18.41
CA ASP A 230 14.97 5.71 -17.85
C ASP A 230 13.75 6.54 -17.38
N ALA A 231 12.61 5.90 -17.17
CA ALA A 231 11.39 6.56 -16.74
C ALA A 231 11.24 6.62 -15.21
N ILE A 232 10.38 7.52 -14.75
CA ILE A 232 9.90 7.56 -13.36
C ILE A 232 8.45 7.12 -13.35
N ILE A 233 8.16 6.05 -12.61
CA ILE A 233 6.80 5.57 -12.36
C ILE A 233 6.30 6.21 -11.06
N ASN A 234 5.21 6.97 -11.17
CA ASN A 234 4.57 7.65 -10.05
C ASN A 234 3.32 6.88 -9.59
N LEU A 235 3.38 6.31 -8.38
CA LEU A 235 2.32 5.47 -7.83
C LEU A 235 1.66 6.10 -6.61
N THR A 236 0.36 6.34 -6.69
CA THR A 236 -0.47 6.61 -5.51
C THR A 236 -0.74 5.31 -4.77
N TYR A 237 -1.06 5.39 -3.47
CA TYR A 237 -1.37 4.21 -2.68
C TYR A 237 -2.55 3.42 -3.25
N GLU A 238 -3.58 4.09 -3.77
CA GLU A 238 -4.73 3.43 -4.39
C GLU A 238 -4.37 2.63 -5.66
N LYS A 239 -3.36 3.06 -6.42
CA LYS A 239 -2.87 2.28 -7.57
C LYS A 239 -2.13 1.01 -7.14
N ILE A 240 -1.55 1.03 -5.94
CA ILE A 240 -0.76 -0.07 -5.38
C ILE A 240 -1.66 -1.08 -4.70
N ALA A 241 -2.51 -0.61 -3.77
CA ALA A 241 -3.30 -1.45 -2.88
C ALA A 241 -4.77 -1.59 -3.31
N GLY A 242 -5.21 -0.85 -4.33
CA GLY A 242 -6.61 -0.76 -4.77
C GLY A 242 -7.35 0.39 -4.09
N ARG A 243 -8.61 0.62 -4.48
CA ARG A 243 -9.39 1.76 -3.99
C ARG A 243 -9.86 1.56 -2.55
N LYS A 244 -9.92 2.67 -1.81
CA LYS A 244 -10.36 2.70 -0.42
C LYS A 244 -11.78 2.18 -0.20
N ASP A 245 -12.67 2.40 -1.17
CA ASP A 245 -14.09 2.02 -1.13
C ASP A 245 -14.36 0.59 -1.64
N ASP A 246 -13.32 -0.13 -2.08
CA ASP A 246 -13.44 -1.50 -2.59
C ASP A 246 -13.07 -2.52 -1.48
N PRO A 247 -14.03 -3.29 -0.95
CA PRO A 247 -13.78 -4.27 0.11
C PRO A 247 -12.85 -5.43 -0.31
N SER A 248 -12.74 -5.69 -1.62
CA SER A 248 -11.86 -6.72 -2.16
C SER A 248 -10.40 -6.26 -2.26
N SER A 249 -10.17 -4.94 -2.15
CA SER A 249 -8.84 -4.35 -2.24
C SER A 249 -7.94 -4.72 -1.06
N ASN A 250 -6.66 -4.42 -1.23
CA ASN A 250 -5.65 -4.53 -0.18
C ASN A 250 -5.43 -3.22 0.58
N TYR A 251 -6.24 -2.17 0.33
CA TYR A 251 -6.02 -0.82 0.87
C TYR A 251 -5.78 -0.83 2.39
N TYR A 252 -6.70 -1.38 3.17
CA TYR A 252 -6.54 -1.45 4.64
C TYR A 252 -5.59 -2.56 5.08
N LYS A 253 -5.48 -3.64 4.29
CA LYS A 253 -4.65 -4.81 4.62
C LYS A 253 -3.15 -4.53 4.51
N TRP A 254 -2.75 -3.63 3.63
CA TRP A 254 -1.35 -3.29 3.36
C TRP A 254 -0.90 -2.00 4.06
N MET A 255 -1.83 -1.23 4.62
CA MET A 255 -1.53 0.05 5.24
C MET A 255 -0.61 -0.13 6.45
N GLY A 256 0.44 0.71 6.54
CA GLY A 256 1.50 0.62 7.56
C GLY A 256 2.39 -0.62 7.45
N ARG A 257 2.19 -1.48 6.45
CA ARG A 257 3.03 -2.65 6.21
C ARG A 257 4.10 -2.34 5.18
N SER A 258 5.25 -3.00 5.31
CA SER A 258 6.37 -2.87 4.39
C SER A 258 6.11 -3.61 3.08
N LEU A 259 6.28 -2.90 1.96
CA LEU A 259 6.04 -3.38 0.60
C LEU A 259 7.34 -3.46 -0.20
N LYS A 260 7.37 -4.43 -1.12
CA LYS A 260 8.39 -4.61 -2.14
C LYS A 260 7.81 -4.49 -3.54
N PHE A 261 8.62 -3.94 -4.44
CA PHE A 261 8.31 -3.74 -5.85
C PHE A 261 9.41 -4.36 -6.70
N ARG A 262 9.02 -5.05 -7.77
CA ARG A 262 9.94 -5.58 -8.78
C ARG A 262 9.35 -5.43 -10.17
N VAL A 263 10.20 -5.49 -11.19
CA VAL A 263 9.76 -5.58 -12.58
C VAL A 263 10.09 -6.96 -13.11
N VAL A 264 9.09 -7.62 -13.69
CA VAL A 264 9.25 -8.85 -14.46
C VAL A 264 9.36 -8.49 -15.93
N LYS A 265 10.41 -8.99 -16.59
CA LYS A 265 10.64 -8.83 -18.02
C LYS A 265 10.79 -10.18 -18.70
N THR A 266 10.16 -10.35 -19.84
CA THR A 266 10.36 -11.50 -20.73
C THR A 266 11.52 -11.20 -21.69
N LEU A 267 12.61 -11.97 -21.61
CA LEU A 267 13.84 -11.78 -22.38
C LEU A 267 13.69 -12.24 -23.85
N LEU A 268 14.70 -11.97 -24.68
CA LEU A 268 14.79 -12.40 -26.07
C LEU A 268 14.72 -13.92 -26.27
N ASN A 269 15.13 -14.73 -25.30
CA ASN A 269 14.94 -16.19 -25.31
C ASN A 269 13.58 -16.67 -24.77
N GLY A 270 12.70 -15.76 -24.34
CA GLY A 270 11.38 -16.08 -23.82
C GLY A 270 11.34 -16.43 -22.32
N LYS A 271 12.49 -16.48 -21.64
CA LYS A 271 12.53 -16.65 -20.18
C LYS A 271 12.16 -15.36 -19.48
N LYS A 272 11.56 -15.47 -18.29
CA LYS A 272 11.28 -14.34 -17.42
C LYS A 272 12.46 -14.05 -16.52
N THR A 273 12.69 -12.78 -16.24
CA THR A 273 13.68 -12.35 -15.25
C THR A 273 13.17 -11.18 -14.42
N VAL A 274 13.75 -11.05 -13.24
CA VAL A 274 13.54 -9.92 -12.35
C VAL A 274 14.88 -9.26 -12.03
N GLY A 275 14.91 -7.93 -12.08
CA GLY A 275 16.06 -7.16 -11.62
C GLY A 275 16.02 -6.89 -10.12
N LYS A 276 16.79 -5.88 -9.71
CA LYS A 276 16.84 -5.46 -8.31
C LYS A 276 15.48 -4.88 -7.87
N PRO A 277 14.87 -5.42 -6.81
CA PRO A 277 13.63 -4.89 -6.27
C PRO A 277 13.89 -3.64 -5.41
N VAL A 278 12.84 -2.84 -5.24
CA VAL A 278 12.74 -1.85 -4.16
C VAL A 278 12.03 -2.52 -3.00
N LEU A 279 12.59 -2.42 -1.79
CA LEU A 279 12.07 -3.03 -0.56
C LEU A 279 11.80 -1.92 0.47
N GLY A 280 11.07 -2.22 1.55
CA GLY A 280 11.01 -1.32 2.70
C GLY A 280 10.09 -0.11 2.55
N VAL A 281 9.16 -0.13 1.58
CA VAL A 281 8.26 1.00 1.33
C VAL A 281 7.03 0.89 2.21
N VAL A 282 6.76 1.92 3.02
CA VAL A 282 5.62 1.92 3.96
C VAL A 282 4.74 3.14 3.72
N PHE A 283 3.43 2.92 3.76
CA PHE A 283 2.42 3.96 3.57
C PHE A 283 1.61 4.18 4.85
N TYR A 284 1.50 5.43 5.30
CA TYR A 284 0.80 5.83 6.52
C TYR A 284 -0.36 6.79 6.21
N PRO A 285 -1.51 6.65 6.89
CA PRO A 285 -2.61 7.61 6.75
C PRO A 285 -2.25 8.96 7.34
N LYS A 286 -2.73 10.03 6.71
CA LYS A 286 -2.74 11.39 7.28
C LYS A 286 -3.90 11.55 8.25
N GLY A 287 -5.05 10.97 7.93
CA GLY A 287 -6.19 11.03 8.83
C GLY A 287 -7.52 10.56 8.26
N LEU A 288 -8.30 9.92 9.13
CA LEU A 288 -9.72 9.69 9.00
C LEU A 288 -10.48 11.02 9.14
N GLN A 289 -11.43 11.29 8.25
CA GLN A 289 -12.38 12.38 8.43
C GLN A 289 -13.56 11.88 9.27
N TYR A 290 -13.65 12.40 10.49
CA TYR A 290 -14.72 12.06 11.42
C TYR A 290 -15.08 13.26 12.29
N THR A 291 -16.30 13.23 12.79
CA THR A 291 -16.84 14.21 13.73
C THR A 291 -17.10 13.53 15.07
N ILE A 292 -16.66 14.16 16.15
CA ILE A 292 -17.04 13.74 17.51
C ILE A 292 -18.38 14.40 17.83
N MET A 293 -19.40 13.58 18.06
CA MET A 293 -20.74 14.07 18.37
C MET A 293 -20.77 14.68 19.78
N GLY A 294 -21.70 15.62 20.01
CA GLY A 294 -21.83 16.31 21.30
C GLY A 294 -21.87 15.36 22.49
N ILE A 295 -21.00 15.62 23.47
CA ILE A 295 -20.82 14.77 24.65
C ILE A 295 -21.79 15.22 25.74
N LYS A 296 -22.65 14.30 26.18
CA LYS A 296 -23.56 14.54 27.31
C LYS A 296 -23.03 13.84 28.55
N ARG A 297 -22.90 14.58 29.65
CA ARG A 297 -22.51 14.06 30.96
C ARG A 297 -23.59 14.41 31.99
N THR A 298 -24.09 13.40 32.70
CA THR A 298 -24.97 13.61 33.86
C THR A 298 -24.25 13.24 35.15
N TYR A 299 -24.77 13.71 36.29
CA TYR A 299 -24.20 13.37 37.60
C TYR A 299 -24.26 11.87 37.87
N CYS A 300 -25.36 11.23 37.46
CA CYS A 300 -25.66 9.82 37.72
C CYS A 300 -25.06 8.86 36.68
N ASN A 301 -24.45 9.36 35.60
CA ASN A 301 -23.84 8.48 34.60
C ASN A 301 -22.64 7.74 35.21
N SER A 302 -22.69 6.41 35.15
CA SER A 302 -21.56 5.54 35.43
C SER A 302 -20.46 5.68 34.37
N ASP A 303 -20.84 6.01 33.13
CA ASP A 303 -19.95 6.05 31.97
C ASP A 303 -20.27 7.27 31.07
N VAL A 304 -19.24 7.93 30.54
CA VAL A 304 -19.41 9.04 29.60
C VAL A 304 -19.38 8.50 28.18
N ILE A 305 -20.51 8.58 27.49
CA ILE A 305 -20.62 8.07 26.12
C ILE A 305 -20.08 9.12 25.14
N VAL A 306 -18.90 8.86 24.59
CA VAL A 306 -18.35 9.62 23.47
C VAL A 306 -18.65 8.88 22.16
N LYS A 307 -19.31 9.57 21.22
CA LYS A 307 -19.67 9.01 19.92
C LYS A 307 -18.87 9.68 18.81
N VAL A 308 -18.41 8.87 17.87
CA VAL A 308 -17.69 9.27 16.66
C VAL A 308 -18.58 8.94 15.47
N LYS A 309 -18.80 9.90 14.59
CA LYS A 309 -19.48 9.69 13.31
C LYS A 309 -18.48 9.84 12.17
N LEU A 310 -18.36 8.81 11.33
CA LEU A 310 -17.55 8.88 10.12
C LEU A 310 -18.31 9.61 9.02
N ASP A 311 -17.56 10.32 8.17
CA ASP A 311 -18.15 11.07 7.07
C ASP A 311 -18.47 10.17 5.86
N ASN A 312 -17.82 9.00 5.74
CA ASN A 312 -17.95 8.08 4.60
C ASN A 312 -17.93 6.60 5.04
N TYR A 313 -18.65 5.73 4.32
CA TYR A 313 -18.59 4.27 4.49
C TYR A 313 -17.24 3.67 4.12
N ALA A 314 -16.53 4.26 3.14
CA ALA A 314 -15.21 3.80 2.74
C ALA A 314 -14.22 3.82 3.92
N ASP A 315 -14.41 4.72 4.88
CA ASP A 315 -13.55 4.95 6.04
C ASP A 315 -13.73 3.92 7.18
N THR A 316 -14.76 3.07 7.11
CA THR A 316 -15.02 2.06 8.16
C THR A 316 -13.86 1.08 8.35
N GLY A 317 -12.98 0.92 7.35
CA GLY A 317 -11.77 0.09 7.46
C GLY A 317 -10.76 0.60 8.50
N TYR A 318 -10.74 1.89 8.84
CA TYR A 318 -9.88 2.43 9.92
C TYR A 318 -10.34 2.02 11.32
N ILE A 319 -11.60 1.60 11.46
CA ILE A 319 -12.16 1.16 12.75
C ILE A 319 -11.66 -0.23 13.10
N ASN A 320 -11.63 -1.15 12.13
CA ASN A 320 -11.22 -2.54 12.29
C ASN A 320 -9.81 -2.78 11.74
N ILE A 321 -8.90 -1.86 12.03
CA ILE A 321 -7.51 -1.95 11.59
C ILE A 321 -6.74 -3.02 12.37
N ASP A 322 -5.74 -3.60 11.74
CA ASP A 322 -4.85 -4.56 12.40
C ASP A 322 -4.03 -3.87 13.51
N GLU A 323 -4.39 -4.19 14.76
CA GLU A 323 -3.77 -3.64 15.98
C GLU A 323 -2.26 -3.87 16.07
N LYS A 324 -1.72 -4.84 15.31
CA LYS A 324 -0.28 -5.04 15.20
C LYS A 324 0.46 -3.84 14.61
N TYR A 325 -0.22 -3.06 13.76
CA TYR A 325 0.38 -1.93 13.05
C TYR A 325 -0.15 -0.58 13.54
N PHE A 326 -1.46 -0.50 13.82
CA PHE A 326 -2.07 0.73 14.32
C PHE A 326 -3.15 0.46 15.35
N TYR A 327 -3.32 1.36 16.31
CA TYR A 327 -4.39 1.29 17.30
C TYR A 327 -4.93 2.67 17.65
N TRP A 328 -6.18 2.73 18.11
CA TRP A 328 -6.80 3.98 18.53
C TRP A 328 -6.37 4.35 19.96
N VAL A 329 -6.13 5.64 20.17
CA VAL A 329 -5.69 6.21 21.44
C VAL A 329 -6.49 7.45 21.74
N ALA A 330 -6.97 7.57 22.98
CA ALA A 330 -7.43 8.84 23.55
C ALA A 330 -6.37 9.35 24.53
N ALA A 331 -5.96 10.61 24.35
CA ALA A 331 -4.95 11.24 25.19
C ALA A 331 -5.36 12.65 25.66
N VAL A 332 -4.96 13.02 26.87
CA VAL A 332 -5.17 14.38 27.40
C VAL A 332 -4.01 15.29 26.99
N PHE A 333 -4.34 16.54 26.65
CA PHE A 333 -3.35 17.58 26.39
C PHE A 333 -3.44 18.67 27.45
N VAL A 334 -2.31 18.98 28.08
CA VAL A 334 -2.19 20.07 29.06
C VAL A 334 -1.26 21.12 28.46
N ASN A 335 -1.77 22.34 28.24
CA ASN A 335 -1.03 23.44 27.61
C ASN A 335 -0.40 23.08 26.25
N GLY A 336 -1.10 22.28 25.44
CA GLY A 336 -0.64 21.87 24.11
C GLY A 336 0.36 20.72 24.10
N VAL A 337 0.77 20.18 25.25
CA VAL A 337 1.63 19.00 25.37
C VAL A 337 0.80 17.79 25.80
N MET A 338 1.03 16.64 25.15
CA MET A 338 0.39 15.38 25.51
C MET A 338 0.87 14.95 26.91
N ASP A 339 -0.05 14.66 27.82
CA ASP A 339 0.28 14.12 29.13
C ASP A 339 0.56 12.61 29.00
N PRO A 340 1.80 12.13 29.20
CA PRO A 340 2.14 10.72 29.06
C PRO A 340 1.41 9.81 30.05
N SER A 341 0.94 10.36 31.18
CA SER A 341 0.22 9.61 32.21
C SER A 341 -1.26 9.40 31.88
N LEU A 342 -1.79 10.12 30.88
CA LEU A 342 -3.19 10.11 30.48
C LEU A 342 -3.36 9.69 29.01
N ILE A 343 -2.69 8.59 28.65
CA ILE A 343 -2.76 7.98 27.32
C ILE A 343 -3.42 6.62 27.45
N TYR A 344 -4.55 6.44 26.76
CA TYR A 344 -5.34 5.23 26.86
C TYR A 344 -5.63 4.66 25.48
N LYS A 345 -5.28 3.39 25.27
CA LYS A 345 -5.74 2.63 24.10
C LYS A 345 -7.25 2.46 24.19
N CYS A 346 -7.95 2.65 23.07
CA CYS A 346 -9.39 2.54 23.00
C CYS A 346 -9.82 1.73 21.77
N GLN A 347 -11.08 1.31 21.79
CA GLN A 347 -11.75 0.61 20.69
C GLN A 347 -13.00 1.38 20.27
N MET A 348 -13.50 1.04 19.08
CA MET A 348 -14.68 1.67 18.49
C MET A 348 -15.78 0.62 18.33
N GLU A 349 -16.84 0.74 19.12
CA GLU A 349 -18.01 -0.14 19.07
C GLU A 349 -19.05 0.44 18.09
N SER A 350 -19.47 -0.33 17.09
CA SER A 350 -20.46 0.13 16.10
C SER A 350 -21.84 0.32 16.73
N LEU A 351 -22.45 1.49 16.49
CA LEU A 351 -23.84 1.81 16.85
C LEU A 351 -24.79 1.85 15.65
N GLY A 352 -24.28 1.60 14.43
CA GLY A 352 -25.01 1.72 13.16
C GLY A 352 -24.77 3.06 12.45
N ASP A 353 -25.07 3.12 11.14
CA ASP A 353 -25.02 4.32 10.29
C ASP A 353 -23.77 5.19 10.49
N LEU A 354 -22.59 4.57 10.36
CA LEU A 354 -21.27 5.22 10.51
C LEU A 354 -20.99 5.82 11.88
N THR A 355 -21.82 5.52 12.87
CA THR A 355 -21.69 6.00 14.24
C THR A 355 -21.08 4.91 15.10
N TYR A 356 -20.06 5.28 15.86
CA TYR A 356 -19.30 4.41 16.74
C TYR A 356 -19.23 5.02 18.14
N ARG A 357 -19.21 4.19 19.17
CA ARG A 357 -18.92 4.58 20.56
C ARG A 357 -17.46 4.30 20.86
N ILE A 358 -16.78 5.26 21.49
CA ILE A 358 -15.44 5.02 22.04
C ILE A 358 -15.59 4.15 23.30
N VAL A 359 -14.89 3.02 23.33
CA VAL A 359 -14.77 2.13 24.48
C VAL A 359 -13.35 2.23 25.00
N ILE A 360 -13.21 2.65 26.25
CA ILE A 360 -11.93 2.96 26.88
C ILE A 360 -11.96 2.53 28.35
N SER A 361 -10.81 2.11 28.87
CA SER A 361 -10.66 1.71 30.27
C SER A 361 -9.25 2.02 30.77
N ASP A 362 -9.14 2.47 32.02
CA ASP A 362 -7.88 2.57 32.75
C ASP A 362 -7.36 1.19 33.19
N ASN A 363 -6.22 1.17 33.89
CA ASN A 363 -5.63 -0.05 34.44
C ASN A 363 -6.51 -0.77 35.48
N ASN A 364 -7.55 -0.12 36.01
CA ASN A 364 -8.51 -0.66 36.97
C ASN A 364 -9.85 -1.03 36.32
N GLY A 365 -9.96 -0.94 34.98
CA GLY A 365 -11.20 -1.20 34.25
C GLY A 365 -12.25 -0.10 34.36
N LYS A 366 -11.88 1.11 34.81
CA LYS A 366 -12.78 2.26 34.93
C LYS A 366 -12.71 3.14 33.68
N ASP A 367 -13.82 3.79 33.35
CA ASP A 367 -13.88 4.79 32.28
C ASP A 367 -13.12 6.07 32.70
N PRO A 368 -11.96 6.39 32.10
CA PRO A 368 -11.20 7.59 32.43
C PRO A 368 -11.96 8.88 32.08
N PHE A 369 -12.95 8.83 31.19
CA PHE A 369 -13.80 9.99 30.91
C PHE A 369 -14.72 10.34 32.09
N ASN A 370 -14.97 9.40 33.01
CA ASN A 370 -15.81 9.64 34.18
C ASN A 370 -15.05 10.18 35.41
N GLU A 371 -13.77 10.50 35.29
CA GLU A 371 -13.04 11.14 36.40
C GLU A 371 -13.73 12.45 36.85
N PRO A 372 -13.84 12.69 38.17
CA PRO A 372 -14.51 13.86 38.72
C PRO A 372 -13.67 15.11 38.53
N ASN A 373 -13.65 15.62 37.30
CA ASN A 373 -12.93 16.84 36.95
C ASN A 373 -13.84 18.07 37.09
N PRO A 374 -13.41 19.08 37.86
CA PRO A 374 -14.18 20.31 38.09
C PRO A 374 -14.14 21.27 36.89
N VAL A 375 -13.21 21.05 35.96
CA VAL A 375 -13.03 21.84 34.74
C VAL A 375 -13.20 20.96 33.50
N PRO A 376 -13.64 21.53 32.37
CA PRO A 376 -13.62 20.83 31.09
C PRO A 376 -12.21 20.38 30.74
N VAL A 377 -12.07 19.13 30.28
CA VAL A 377 -10.77 18.56 29.89
C VAL A 377 -10.77 18.35 28.38
N GLU A 378 -9.73 18.83 27.70
CA GLU A 378 -9.51 18.59 26.27
C GLU A 378 -8.81 17.24 26.07
N TRP A 379 -9.47 16.37 25.34
CA TRP A 379 -8.98 15.08 24.91
C TRP A 379 -8.72 15.11 23.40
N LYS A 380 -7.78 14.30 22.94
CA LYS A 380 -7.59 14.02 21.53
C LYS A 380 -7.75 12.54 21.26
N LEU A 381 -8.54 12.22 20.24
CA LEU A 381 -8.60 10.89 19.66
C LEU A 381 -7.65 10.85 18.46
N GLN A 382 -6.81 9.81 18.40
CA GLN A 382 -5.82 9.63 17.34
C GLN A 382 -5.59 8.15 17.01
N LEU A 383 -5.14 7.88 15.80
CA LEU A 383 -4.65 6.58 15.36
C LEU A 383 -3.12 6.56 15.51
N GLN A 384 -2.61 5.63 16.32
CA GLN A 384 -1.21 5.55 16.72
C GLN A 384 -0.51 4.37 16.03
N GLU A 385 0.70 4.58 15.49
CA GLU A 385 1.56 3.48 15.01
C GLU A 385 2.10 2.65 16.19
N THR A 386 1.99 1.31 16.11
CA THR A 386 2.40 0.39 17.19
C THR A 386 3.90 0.46 17.53
N ASN A 387 4.76 0.61 16.53
CA ASN A 387 6.21 0.59 16.72
C ASN A 387 6.84 2.00 16.84
N ASN A 388 6.04 3.06 16.74
CA ASN A 388 6.53 4.43 16.83
C ASN A 388 5.47 5.34 17.47
N THR A 389 5.60 5.55 18.78
CA THR A 389 4.68 6.38 19.56
C THR A 389 4.71 7.86 19.19
N GLY A 390 5.73 8.31 18.44
CA GLY A 390 5.81 9.68 17.89
C GLY A 390 5.05 9.88 16.58
N SER A 391 4.52 8.81 15.97
CA SER A 391 3.83 8.84 14.67
C SER A 391 2.34 8.60 14.83
N PHE A 392 1.54 9.64 14.65
CA PHE A 392 0.09 9.62 14.83
C PHE A 392 -0.63 10.24 13.63
N ALA A 393 -1.84 9.74 13.39
CA ALA A 393 -2.75 10.20 12.34
C ALA A 393 -4.15 10.42 12.92
N CYS A 394 -5.05 11.01 12.14
CA CYS A 394 -6.47 11.10 12.50
C CYS A 394 -6.75 11.88 13.80
N VAL A 395 -5.97 12.92 14.12
CA VAL A 395 -6.08 13.64 15.40
C VAL A 395 -7.30 14.57 15.40
N ARG A 396 -8.24 14.37 16.34
CA ARG A 396 -9.34 15.31 16.62
C ARG A 396 -9.45 15.58 18.11
N SER A 397 -9.53 16.87 18.45
CA SER A 397 -9.82 17.31 19.81
C SER A 397 -11.31 17.23 20.11
N PHE A 398 -11.64 16.92 21.37
CA PHE A 398 -12.97 17.02 21.95
C PHE A 398 -12.88 17.38 23.42
N THR A 399 -13.93 17.97 23.95
CA THR A 399 -13.98 18.39 25.35
C THR A 399 -14.99 17.57 26.11
N ILE A 400 -14.57 16.94 27.20
CA ILE A 400 -15.49 16.32 28.14
C ILE A 400 -15.93 17.41 29.13
N PRO A 401 -17.24 17.70 29.23
CA PRO A 401 -17.73 18.70 30.17
C PRO A 401 -17.46 18.28 31.62
N ALA A 402 -17.28 19.28 32.48
CA ALA A 402 -17.13 19.07 33.92
C ALA A 402 -18.30 18.24 34.47
N LYS A 403 -18.03 17.40 35.48
CA LYS A 403 -19.11 16.63 36.10
C LYS A 403 -20.09 17.62 36.74
N PRO A 404 -21.38 17.62 36.36
CA PRO A 404 -22.35 18.48 37.01
C PRO A 404 -22.39 18.15 38.52
N PRO A 405 -22.61 19.13 39.41
CA PRO A 405 -22.70 18.86 40.85
C PRO A 405 -23.88 17.92 41.15
N LYS A 406 -23.77 17.19 42.27
CA LYS A 406 -24.84 16.35 42.79
C LYS A 406 -26.05 17.21 43.11
N ILE A 407 -27.23 16.76 42.72
CA ILE A 407 -28.48 17.27 43.29
C ILE A 407 -28.75 16.45 44.55
N THR A 408 -28.74 17.09 45.71
CA THR A 408 -29.09 16.45 46.98
C THR A 408 -30.52 16.81 47.34
N ALA A 409 -31.39 15.80 47.41
CA ALA A 409 -32.70 15.92 48.03
C ALA A 409 -32.60 15.32 49.44
N SER A 410 -32.86 16.13 50.46
CA SER A 410 -32.94 15.68 51.85
C SER A 410 -34.29 16.09 52.45
N GLN A 411 -34.75 15.34 53.44
CA GLN A 411 -35.94 15.71 54.18
C GLN A 411 -35.58 16.78 55.21
N ILE A 412 -36.43 17.80 55.35
CA ILE A 412 -36.18 18.95 56.24
C ILE A 412 -36.47 18.59 57.72
N GLY A 413 -37.29 17.57 57.97
CA GLY A 413 -37.71 17.15 59.31
C GLY A 413 -36.60 16.44 60.09
N LYS A 414 -36.50 16.73 61.40
CA LYS A 414 -35.67 15.96 62.36
C LYS A 414 -36.48 14.98 63.20
N GLU A 415 -37.81 15.09 63.20
CA GLU A 415 -38.67 14.33 64.09
C GLU A 415 -39.40 13.22 63.33
N MET A 416 -39.12 11.99 63.73
CA MET A 416 -39.76 10.78 63.21
C MET A 416 -40.97 10.45 64.08
N PHE A 417 -42.17 10.62 63.55
CA PHE A 417 -43.42 10.37 64.26
C PHE A 417 -43.77 8.87 64.21
N PRO A 418 -43.88 8.18 65.35
CA PRO A 418 -44.32 6.79 65.42
C PRO A 418 -45.82 6.69 65.11
N LEU A 419 -46.20 5.80 64.18
CA LEU A 419 -47.58 5.60 63.74
C LEU A 419 -47.88 4.10 63.55
N GLY A 420 -49.00 3.64 64.10
CA GLY A 420 -49.48 2.24 63.99
C GLY A 420 -48.88 1.25 65.01
N ASP A 421 -49.33 -0.01 64.92
CA ASP A 421 -48.75 -1.19 65.58
C ASP A 421 -48.60 -2.33 64.54
N PRO A 422 -47.38 -2.82 64.24
CA PRO A 422 -46.11 -2.37 64.80
C PRO A 422 -45.80 -0.93 64.39
N VAL A 423 -45.13 -0.21 65.30
CA VAL A 423 -44.80 1.21 65.15
C VAL A 423 -43.93 1.42 63.92
N VAL A 424 -44.50 2.04 62.88
CA VAL A 424 -43.77 2.52 61.71
C VAL A 424 -43.50 4.02 61.91
N LYS A 425 -42.25 4.44 61.71
CA LYS A 425 -41.86 5.84 61.89
C LYS A 425 -41.99 6.61 60.58
N TYR A 426 -42.76 7.69 60.58
CA TYR A 426 -42.96 8.58 59.43
C TYR A 426 -42.38 9.96 59.74
N ASP A 427 -41.70 10.54 58.76
CA ASP A 427 -41.19 11.90 58.84
C ASP A 427 -42.25 12.83 58.21
N VAL A 428 -43.04 13.48 59.08
CA VAL A 428 -44.14 14.39 58.74
C VAL A 428 -44.06 15.63 59.63
N PRO A 429 -44.39 16.84 59.14
CA PRO A 429 -44.37 18.07 59.95
C PRO A 429 -45.43 18.10 61.06
N ASP A 430 -46.62 17.52 60.80
CA ASP A 430 -47.68 17.33 61.79
C ASP A 430 -48.60 16.14 61.40
N MET A 431 -49.41 15.65 62.35
CA MET A 431 -50.31 14.49 62.13
C MET A 431 -51.53 14.77 61.26
N ASN A 432 -51.90 16.03 61.06
CA ASN A 432 -53.08 16.43 60.30
C ASN A 432 -52.75 16.68 58.82
N HIS A 433 -51.46 16.85 58.49
CA HIS A 433 -50.99 17.11 57.14
C HIS A 433 -49.77 16.25 56.80
N PRO A 434 -49.98 15.02 56.27
CA PRO A 434 -48.89 14.12 55.91
C PRO A 434 -48.24 14.54 54.58
N TYR A 435 -47.49 15.63 54.58
CA TYR A 435 -46.64 16.03 53.45
C TYR A 435 -45.16 15.92 53.81
N VAL A 436 -44.37 15.40 52.88
CA VAL A 436 -42.90 15.32 53.02
C VAL A 436 -42.30 16.63 52.55
N LEU A 437 -41.57 17.32 53.43
CA LEU A 437 -40.81 18.52 53.07
C LEU A 437 -39.42 18.13 52.55
N LEU A 438 -39.20 18.32 51.26
CA LEU A 438 -37.91 18.07 50.62
C LEU A 438 -37.13 19.38 50.46
N LYS A 439 -35.90 19.40 50.96
CA LYS A 439 -34.87 20.38 50.57
C LYS A 439 -34.09 19.81 49.41
N ILE A 440 -34.18 20.47 48.26
CA ILE A 440 -33.36 20.17 47.09
C ILE A 440 -32.25 21.22 47.04
N GLU A 441 -31.01 20.77 47.17
CA GLU A 441 -29.80 21.58 46.95
C GLU A 441 -29.26 21.25 45.56
N ASP A 442 -29.18 22.27 44.70
CA ASP A 442 -28.60 22.19 43.36
C ASP A 442 -27.69 23.39 43.17
N ASP A 443 -26.44 23.21 43.61
CA ASP A 443 -25.40 24.27 43.60
C ASP A 443 -24.84 24.55 42.21
N PHE A 444 -25.47 24.01 41.15
CA PHE A 444 -25.13 24.35 39.79
C PHE A 444 -25.50 25.81 39.50
N ALA A 445 -24.55 26.60 39.01
CA ALA A 445 -24.76 28.01 38.65
C ALA A 445 -25.94 28.23 37.68
N PHE A 446 -26.30 27.20 36.89
CA PHE A 446 -27.46 27.21 36.00
C PHE A 446 -28.53 26.18 36.40
N SER A 447 -28.73 25.93 37.70
CA SER A 447 -29.71 24.97 38.23
C SER A 447 -31.14 25.23 37.72
N TYR A 448 -31.47 26.47 37.35
CA TYR A 448 -32.75 26.81 36.73
C TYR A 448 -32.99 26.11 35.38
N LEU A 449 -31.95 25.75 34.62
CA LEU A 449 -32.07 24.97 33.37
C LEU A 449 -32.35 23.48 33.62
N ARG A 450 -32.16 23.00 34.85
CA ARG A 450 -32.46 21.61 35.26
C ARG A 450 -33.85 21.46 35.86
N LYS A 451 -34.58 22.57 35.99
CA LYS A 451 -35.96 22.61 36.45
C LYS A 451 -36.92 22.43 35.25
N PRO A 452 -38.10 21.84 35.45
CA PRO A 452 -38.63 21.36 36.74
C PRO A 452 -38.02 20.03 37.21
N TYR A 453 -37.99 19.81 38.53
CA TYR A 453 -37.55 18.54 39.10
C TYR A 453 -38.71 17.55 39.17
N LYS A 454 -38.50 16.33 38.68
CA LYS A 454 -39.50 15.26 38.72
C LYS A 454 -39.17 14.29 39.86
N ILE A 455 -40.12 14.11 40.79
CA ILE A 455 -40.03 13.12 41.87
C ILE A 455 -40.78 11.87 41.44
N VAL A 456 -40.09 10.73 41.48
CA VAL A 456 -40.64 9.44 41.05
C VAL A 456 -40.53 8.39 42.16
N CYS A 457 -41.49 7.46 42.21
CA CYS A 457 -41.43 6.25 43.00
C CYS A 457 -41.70 5.06 42.08
N GLY A 458 -40.69 4.23 41.83
CA GLY A 458 -40.76 3.25 40.76
C GLY A 458 -40.97 3.92 39.40
N THR A 459 -42.05 3.56 38.71
CA THR A 459 -42.47 4.18 37.44
C THR A 459 -43.38 5.39 37.61
N ASP A 460 -43.92 5.59 38.81
CA ASP A 460 -44.94 6.60 39.06
C ASP A 460 -44.32 7.97 39.33
N THR A 461 -44.92 9.00 38.74
CA THR A 461 -44.55 10.39 39.00
C THR A 461 -45.34 10.88 40.19
N LEU A 462 -44.66 11.15 41.30
CA LEU A 462 -45.29 11.62 42.54
C LEU A 462 -45.51 13.12 42.54
N ALA A 463 -44.56 13.89 42.01
CA ALA A 463 -44.65 15.35 41.95
C ALA A 463 -43.67 15.93 40.91
N THR A 464 -43.98 17.14 40.45
CA THR A 464 -43.08 18.00 39.69
C THR A 464 -42.89 19.30 40.48
N ILE A 465 -41.65 19.66 40.77
CA ILE A 465 -41.32 20.84 41.60
C ILE A 465 -40.68 21.91 40.71
N ASN A 466 -41.09 23.17 40.92
CA ASN A 466 -40.73 24.32 40.10
C ASN A 466 -41.23 24.20 38.64
N ASP A 467 -42.50 23.82 38.44
CA ASP A 467 -43.13 23.91 37.13
C ASP A 467 -42.88 25.30 36.53
N LEU A 468 -42.19 25.32 35.40
CA LEU A 468 -42.21 26.50 34.54
C LEU A 468 -43.65 26.60 33.99
N PRO A 469 -44.18 27.81 33.81
CA PRO A 469 -45.47 27.95 33.14
C PRO A 469 -45.40 27.25 31.77
N ASP A 470 -46.46 26.49 31.42
CA ASP A 470 -46.50 25.55 30.28
C ASP A 470 -46.22 26.17 28.90
N SER A 471 -46.11 27.50 28.81
CA SER A 471 -45.79 28.24 27.59
C SER A 471 -44.99 29.52 27.88
N TYR A 472 -44.20 29.97 26.91
CA TYR A 472 -43.53 31.27 26.96
C TYR A 472 -44.53 32.37 27.30
N ASP A 473 -45.74 32.35 26.71
CA ASP A 473 -46.79 33.34 26.97
C ASP A 473 -47.22 33.43 28.42
N ALA A 474 -47.16 32.31 29.15
CA ALA A 474 -47.49 32.22 30.56
C ALA A 474 -46.32 32.58 31.50
N MET A 475 -45.13 32.89 30.98
CA MET A 475 -44.02 33.45 31.76
C MET A 475 -44.29 34.89 32.19
N THR A 476 -43.81 35.27 33.38
CA THR A 476 -43.79 36.68 33.78
C THR A 476 -42.85 37.48 32.89
N THR A 477 -43.07 38.79 32.74
CA THR A 477 -42.24 39.67 31.89
C THR A 477 -40.76 39.57 32.25
N THR A 478 -40.40 39.56 33.52
CA THR A 478 -39.00 39.43 33.97
C THR A 478 -38.35 38.09 33.57
N GLN A 479 -39.14 37.01 33.52
CA GLN A 479 -38.67 35.71 33.05
C GLN A 479 -38.50 35.69 31.52
N LYS A 480 -39.42 36.31 30.78
CA LYS A 480 -39.30 36.49 29.33
C LYS A 480 -38.06 37.30 28.97
N ASP A 481 -37.89 38.45 29.61
CA ASP A 481 -36.74 39.33 29.41
C ASP A 481 -35.41 38.59 29.68
N SER A 482 -35.36 37.73 30.70
CA SER A 482 -34.17 36.94 31.02
C SER A 482 -33.89 35.82 30.01
N VAL A 483 -34.93 35.28 29.36
CA VAL A 483 -34.79 34.28 28.28
C VAL A 483 -34.35 34.96 26.99
N ASP A 484 -34.98 36.08 26.63
CA ASP A 484 -34.66 36.83 25.41
C ASP A 484 -33.22 37.33 25.42
N LEU A 485 -32.72 37.79 26.57
CA LEU A 485 -31.32 38.24 26.76
C LEU A 485 -30.26 37.14 26.61
N ILE A 486 -30.67 35.86 26.58
CA ILE A 486 -29.78 34.70 26.40
C ILE A 486 -29.75 34.25 24.92
N PHE A 487 -30.79 34.59 24.14
CA PHE A 487 -30.90 34.23 22.73
C PHE A 487 -30.60 35.39 21.76
N GLU A 488 -30.48 36.62 22.27
CA GLU A 488 -29.63 37.68 21.67
C GLU A 488 -28.15 37.42 21.95
#